data_AF-A0A4W3JQ99-F1
#
_entry.id   AF-A0A4W3JQ99-F1
#
_cell.length_a   1.000
_cell.length_b   1.000
_cell.length_c   1.000
_cell.angle_alpha   90.00
_cell.angle_beta   90.00
_cell.angle_gamma   90.00
#
_symmetry.space_group_name_H-M   'P 1'
#
loop_
_entity.id
_entity.type
_entity.pdbx_description
1 polymer ?
#
loop_
_entity_poly.entity_id
_entity_poly.type
_entity_poly.pdbx_seq_one_letter_code
_entity_poly.pdbx_strand_id
1 'polypeptide(L)'
;MHRWHDNELYQNAKIIINSVIKLSFSPLAGGSEFNSVVPPNVNSFDIDNLKAGERYILRVSSLFGNREGTPASITATTAQAEQVLGFRVIGSDMGKMTVGWNLVSGATSYLLSWRFDTAQKEQQSVTIPGSIASYQIPDLSLGHQYIITIRPVFGTEIGPETSIAKRPGCSMAQADIVFLVDGSWSVGQANFDKVKQFLFNLVSQWSRIGPTGTQVSVVQYSDAASIEFPLNKFRTQQDLLRAIRGLPYRGGGTMTGKAIDFVLSYIFQRSAGQRSQVPDLLVLLTDGGSQDSIVDAVRRAKAAGIYLYAVGIAEADINELRTIVTDGDPRNIVYAENFNSLAQFEGALGDAICTSASRPNGKRGRTGPPGRDGEAGRPGLPGPQGPQGPSGPPGSPGRPGVIDPNYPGLKGLKGERGYPGRDGVPGSPGSVGIPVSNTVASGRILG
;
A
#
# COMPACT_ATOMS: atom_id res chain seq x y z
N MET A 1 -30.29 -118.49 21.86
CA MET A 1 -29.28 -117.83 22.74
C MET A 1 -28.03 -117.70 21.90
N HIS A 2 -27.43 -116.56 21.57
CA HIS A 2 -27.37 -115.22 22.16
C HIS A 2 -27.21 -114.12 21.07
N ARG A 3 -27.46 -112.88 21.48
CA ARG A 3 -27.45 -111.58 20.76
C ARG A 3 -26.09 -111.12 20.21
N TRP A 4 -26.16 -110.01 19.45
CA TRP A 4 -25.22 -108.86 19.25
C TRP A 4 -24.84 -108.69 17.76
N HIS A 5 -24.91 -107.55 17.06
CA HIS A 5 -25.02 -106.10 17.36
C HIS A 5 -25.71 -105.38 16.18
N ASP A 6 -26.53 -104.37 16.46
CA ASP A 6 -26.87 -103.30 15.50
C ASP A 6 -25.73 -102.28 15.43
N ASN A 7 -25.37 -101.86 14.22
CA ASN A 7 -24.83 -100.52 13.92
C ASN A 7 -24.53 -100.39 12.42
N GLU A 8 -25.21 -99.48 11.71
CA GLU A 8 -24.60 -98.72 10.61
C GLU A 8 -25.42 -97.45 10.27
N LEU A 9 -25.03 -96.37 10.94
CA LEU A 9 -24.72 -95.03 10.43
C LEU A 9 -25.41 -94.55 9.13
N TYR A 10 -26.43 -93.70 9.29
CA TYR A 10 -26.77 -92.70 8.26
C TYR A 10 -25.72 -91.57 8.30
N GLN A 11 -24.82 -91.50 7.31
CA GLN A 11 -23.98 -90.32 7.12
C GLN A 11 -24.75 -89.22 6.37
N ASN A 12 -24.95 -88.08 7.03
CA ASN A 12 -25.43 -86.87 6.38
C ASN A 12 -24.34 -86.30 5.47
N ALA A 13 -24.56 -86.28 4.15
CA ALA A 13 -23.71 -85.57 3.22
C ALA A 13 -23.96 -84.06 3.33
N LYS A 14 -23.01 -83.32 3.91
CA LYS A 14 -23.01 -81.84 3.88
C LYS A 14 -22.29 -81.37 2.61
N ILE A 15 -23.06 -81.08 1.55
CA ILE A 15 -22.52 -80.41 0.36
C ILE A 15 -22.37 -78.93 0.69
N ILE A 16 -21.13 -78.46 0.86
CA ILE A 16 -20.83 -77.04 0.97
C ILE A 16 -20.55 -76.54 -0.46
N ILE A 17 -21.52 -75.84 -1.05
CA ILE A 17 -21.35 -75.18 -2.35
C ILE A 17 -20.65 -73.84 -2.08
N ASN A 18 -19.33 -73.80 -2.24
CA ASN A 18 -18.58 -72.55 -2.26
C ASN A 18 -18.65 -71.93 -3.66
N SER A 19 -19.83 -71.43 -4.04
CA SER A 19 -19.96 -70.60 -5.24
C SER A 19 -19.58 -69.17 -4.90
N VAL A 20 -18.72 -68.55 -5.69
CA VAL A 20 -18.41 -67.12 -5.62
C VAL A 20 -18.70 -66.48 -6.97
N ILE A 21 -18.87 -65.17 -7.00
CA ILE A 21 -19.13 -64.44 -8.24
C ILE A 21 -17.81 -63.82 -8.70
N LYS A 22 -17.45 -64.03 -9.96
CA LYS A 22 -16.38 -63.26 -10.60
C LYS A 22 -17.01 -62.10 -11.35
N LEU A 23 -16.54 -60.91 -11.05
CA LEU A 23 -16.84 -59.71 -11.81
C LEU A 23 -15.60 -59.35 -12.62
N SER A 24 -15.75 -59.19 -13.94
CA SER A 24 -14.69 -58.69 -14.80
C SER A 24 -15.13 -57.46 -15.56
N PHE A 25 -14.19 -56.55 -15.82
CA PHE A 25 -14.45 -55.39 -16.66
C PHE A 25 -13.22 -55.01 -17.49
N SER A 26 -13.46 -54.52 -18.71
CA SER A 26 -12.42 -54.03 -19.60
C SER A 26 -12.96 -52.88 -20.48
N PRO A 27 -12.11 -51.92 -20.89
CA PRO A 27 -12.50 -50.93 -21.89
C PRO A 27 -12.95 -51.62 -23.19
N LEU A 28 -14.04 -51.14 -23.78
CA LEU A 28 -14.58 -51.68 -25.04
C LEU A 28 -13.62 -51.45 -26.22
N ALA A 29 -12.87 -50.35 -26.19
CA ALA A 29 -11.85 -50.02 -27.18
C ALA A 29 -10.59 -50.91 -27.10
N GLY A 30 -10.51 -51.81 -26.12
CA GLY A 30 -9.36 -52.67 -25.85
C GLY A 30 -8.52 -52.17 -24.68
N GLY A 31 -7.91 -53.10 -23.93
CA GLY A 31 -7.14 -52.81 -22.73
C GLY A 31 -7.07 -54.01 -21.78
N SER A 32 -6.42 -53.82 -20.64
CA SER A 32 -6.37 -54.84 -19.59
C SER A 32 -7.75 -55.10 -18.99
N GLU A 33 -8.09 -56.37 -18.83
CA GLU A 33 -9.26 -56.80 -18.07
C GLU A 33 -8.93 -56.86 -16.59
N PHE A 34 -9.78 -56.25 -15.77
CA PHE A 34 -9.71 -56.28 -14.32
C PHE A 34 -10.72 -57.30 -13.80
N ASN A 35 -10.32 -58.10 -12.82
CA ASN A 35 -11.14 -59.15 -12.23
C ASN A 35 -11.23 -58.95 -10.71
N SER A 36 -12.42 -59.13 -10.16
CA SER A 36 -12.66 -59.20 -8.71
C SER A 36 -13.52 -60.43 -8.41
N VAL A 37 -13.29 -61.05 -7.25
CA VAL A 37 -14.10 -62.17 -6.76
C VAL A 37 -14.88 -61.68 -5.56
N VAL A 38 -16.21 -61.74 -5.65
CA VAL A 38 -17.12 -61.27 -4.61
C VAL A 38 -17.94 -62.43 -4.03
N PRO A 39 -18.34 -62.33 -2.75
CA PRO A 39 -19.21 -63.33 -2.13
C PRO A 39 -20.53 -63.53 -2.88
N PRO A 40 -21.13 -64.74 -2.84
CA PRO A 40 -22.34 -65.08 -3.59
C PRO A 40 -23.59 -64.31 -3.16
N ASN A 41 -23.56 -63.70 -1.97
CA ASN A 41 -24.68 -62.92 -1.41
C ASN A 41 -24.63 -61.43 -1.80
N VAL A 42 -23.66 -61.01 -2.61
CA VAL A 42 -23.55 -59.63 -3.10
C VAL A 42 -24.40 -59.47 -4.37
N ASN A 43 -25.34 -58.52 -4.34
CA ASN A 43 -26.22 -58.18 -5.47
C ASN A 43 -25.91 -56.81 -6.11
N SER A 44 -24.96 -56.06 -5.56
CA SER A 44 -24.45 -54.79 -6.10
C SER A 44 -22.95 -54.66 -5.82
N PHE A 45 -22.20 -54.15 -6.79
CA PHE A 45 -20.76 -53.93 -6.65
C PHE A 45 -20.36 -52.62 -7.34
N ASP A 46 -19.70 -51.74 -6.61
CA ASP A 46 -19.18 -50.49 -7.16
C ASP A 46 -17.82 -50.73 -7.80
N ILE A 47 -17.64 -50.19 -9.01
CA ILE A 47 -16.40 -50.31 -9.77
C ILE A 47 -15.70 -48.96 -9.77
N ASP A 48 -14.59 -48.88 -9.06
CA ASP A 48 -13.80 -47.66 -8.95
C ASP A 48 -12.78 -47.52 -10.10
N ASN A 49 -12.24 -46.30 -10.25
CA ASN A 49 -11.15 -45.97 -11.19
C ASN A 49 -11.46 -46.22 -12.67
N LEU A 50 -12.73 -46.13 -13.06
CA LEU A 50 -13.13 -46.10 -14.47
C LEU A 50 -12.82 -44.72 -15.07
N LYS A 51 -12.44 -44.71 -16.35
CA LYS A 51 -12.25 -43.49 -17.13
C LYS A 51 -13.61 -42.89 -17.48
N ALA A 52 -13.78 -41.58 -17.36
CA ALA A 52 -14.99 -40.85 -17.66
C ALA A 52 -15.24 -40.77 -19.18
N GLY A 53 -16.50 -40.88 -19.59
CA GLY A 53 -16.92 -40.93 -21.00
C GLY A 53 -16.54 -42.19 -21.78
N GLU A 54 -15.86 -43.15 -21.15
CA GLU A 54 -15.37 -44.37 -21.79
C GLU A 54 -16.41 -45.51 -21.70
N ARG A 55 -16.46 -46.35 -22.74
CA ARG A 55 -17.32 -47.54 -22.77
C ARG A 55 -16.60 -48.75 -22.21
N TYR A 56 -17.25 -49.49 -21.32
CA TYR A 56 -16.74 -50.71 -20.70
C TYR A 56 -17.65 -51.90 -20.98
N ILE A 57 -17.04 -53.06 -21.19
CA ILE A 57 -17.74 -54.34 -21.09
C ILE A 57 -17.62 -54.81 -19.65
N LEU A 58 -18.75 -55.07 -19.01
CA LEU A 58 -18.84 -55.65 -17.68
C LEU A 58 -19.32 -57.08 -17.81
N ARG A 59 -18.67 -58.03 -17.13
CA ARG A 59 -19.03 -59.44 -17.14
C ARG A 59 -19.20 -59.95 -15.72
N VAL A 60 -20.21 -60.79 -15.53
CA VAL A 60 -20.50 -61.46 -14.27
C VAL A 60 -20.62 -62.95 -14.56
N SER A 61 -19.78 -63.76 -13.93
CA SER A 61 -19.79 -65.22 -14.05
C SER A 61 -19.80 -65.88 -12.66
N SER A 62 -20.43 -67.05 -12.57
CA SER A 62 -20.35 -67.89 -11.37
C SER A 62 -19.06 -68.69 -11.37
N LEU A 63 -18.32 -68.69 -10.27
CA LEU A 63 -17.18 -69.56 -10.04
C LEU A 63 -17.56 -70.70 -9.11
N PHE A 64 -17.38 -71.94 -9.58
CA PHE A 64 -17.56 -73.17 -8.80
C PHE A 64 -16.25 -73.95 -8.78
N GLY A 65 -15.51 -73.86 -7.67
CA GLY A 65 -14.14 -74.38 -7.59
C GLY A 65 -13.25 -73.71 -8.64
N ASN A 66 -12.62 -74.48 -9.53
CA ASN A 66 -11.78 -73.98 -10.62
C ASN A 66 -12.53 -73.82 -11.96
N ARG A 67 -13.87 -73.88 -11.95
CA ARG A 67 -14.68 -73.75 -13.16
C ARG A 67 -15.42 -72.42 -13.15
N GLU A 68 -15.29 -71.68 -14.24
CA GLU A 68 -16.04 -70.46 -14.50
C GLU A 68 -17.24 -70.80 -15.40
N GLY A 69 -18.42 -70.35 -15.00
CA GLY A 69 -19.63 -70.46 -15.80
C GLY A 69 -19.66 -69.45 -16.95
N THR A 70 -20.63 -69.58 -17.86
CA THR A 70 -20.81 -68.63 -18.97
C THR A 70 -21.10 -67.22 -18.42
N PRO A 71 -20.29 -66.20 -18.77
CA PRO A 71 -20.49 -64.86 -18.24
C PRO A 71 -21.72 -64.17 -18.84
N ALA A 72 -22.55 -63.58 -17.99
CA ALA A 72 -23.49 -62.55 -18.39
C ALA A 72 -22.72 -61.25 -18.64
N SER A 73 -22.92 -60.62 -19.80
CA SER A 73 -22.18 -59.43 -20.20
C SER A 73 -23.11 -58.26 -20.47
N ILE A 74 -22.74 -57.07 -20.02
CA ILE A 74 -23.37 -55.81 -20.41
C ILE A 74 -22.31 -54.82 -20.88
N THR A 75 -22.73 -53.77 -21.58
CA THR A 75 -21.87 -52.64 -21.89
C THR A 75 -22.42 -51.40 -21.18
N ALA A 76 -21.56 -50.66 -20.52
CA ALA A 76 -21.91 -49.40 -19.87
C ALA A 76 -20.97 -48.29 -20.38
N THR A 77 -21.47 -47.05 -20.38
CA THR A 77 -20.65 -45.86 -20.66
C THR A 77 -20.59 -45.08 -19.36
N THR A 78 -19.39 -44.71 -18.91
CA THR A 78 -19.24 -43.81 -17.77
C THR A 78 -19.71 -42.41 -18.15
N ALA A 79 -20.18 -41.63 -17.17
CA ALA A 79 -20.54 -40.24 -17.41
C ALA A 79 -19.33 -39.46 -17.93
N GLN A 80 -19.56 -38.50 -18.83
CA GLN A 80 -18.49 -37.62 -19.30
C GLN A 80 -18.07 -36.67 -18.18
N ALA A 81 -16.77 -36.39 -18.09
CA ALA A 81 -16.25 -35.40 -17.15
C ALA A 81 -16.87 -34.01 -17.46
N GLU A 82 -17.77 -33.56 -16.60
CA GLU A 82 -18.46 -32.27 -16.77
C GLU A 82 -17.51 -31.09 -16.50
N GLN A 83 -17.78 -29.96 -17.15
CA GLN A 83 -17.06 -28.71 -16.93
C GLN A 83 -17.60 -27.96 -15.71
N VAL A 84 -16.73 -27.23 -15.02
CA VAL A 84 -17.14 -26.35 -13.92
C VAL A 84 -17.96 -25.17 -14.46
N LEU A 85 -19.18 -25.01 -13.96
CA LEU A 85 -20.06 -23.89 -14.29
C LEU A 85 -20.08 -22.82 -13.19
N GLY A 86 -20.44 -21.59 -13.57
CA GLY A 86 -20.60 -20.49 -12.63
C GLY A 86 -19.29 -19.98 -12.00
N PHE A 87 -18.13 -20.39 -12.53
CA PHE A 87 -16.83 -19.99 -12.01
C PHE A 87 -16.60 -18.49 -12.15
N ARG A 88 -16.43 -17.80 -11.01
CA ARG A 88 -16.28 -16.34 -10.97
C ARG A 88 -15.57 -15.88 -9.70
N VAL A 89 -15.04 -14.66 -9.74
CA VAL A 89 -14.58 -13.96 -8.53
C VAL A 89 -15.80 -13.43 -7.78
N ILE A 90 -15.97 -13.86 -6.53
CA ILE A 90 -17.06 -13.47 -5.63
C ILE A 90 -16.60 -12.47 -4.54
N GLY A 91 -15.29 -12.33 -4.34
CA GLY A 91 -14.69 -11.34 -3.46
C GLY A 91 -13.26 -11.04 -3.87
N SER A 92 -12.81 -9.81 -3.66
CA SER A 92 -11.41 -9.44 -3.84
C SER A 92 -11.02 -8.47 -2.75
N ASP A 93 -9.91 -8.78 -2.08
CA ASP A 93 -9.32 -7.95 -1.05
C ASP A 93 -7.81 -7.78 -1.34
N MET A 94 -7.10 -7.05 -0.50
CA MET A 94 -5.67 -6.77 -0.66
C MET A 94 -4.85 -8.05 -0.84
N GLY A 95 -4.33 -8.23 -2.06
CA GLY A 95 -3.57 -9.41 -2.47
C GLY A 95 -4.32 -10.73 -2.36
N LYS A 96 -5.66 -10.71 -2.30
CA LYS A 96 -6.49 -11.91 -2.16
C LYS A 96 -7.69 -11.88 -3.09
N MET A 97 -8.01 -13.03 -3.68
CA MET A 97 -9.25 -13.19 -4.45
C MET A 97 -10.00 -14.42 -3.99
N THR A 98 -11.27 -14.24 -3.64
CA THR A 98 -12.19 -15.35 -3.38
C THR A 98 -12.91 -15.69 -4.68
N VAL A 99 -12.67 -16.90 -5.16
CA VAL A 99 -13.37 -17.49 -6.31
C VAL A 99 -14.46 -18.44 -5.82
N GLY A 100 -15.54 -18.55 -6.59
CA GLY A 100 -16.65 -19.47 -6.33
C GLY A 100 -17.17 -20.10 -7.62
N TRP A 101 -17.73 -21.29 -7.51
CA TRP A 101 -18.27 -22.09 -8.62
C TRP A 101 -19.44 -22.97 -8.16
N ASN A 102 -20.15 -23.57 -9.11
CA ASN A 102 -21.16 -24.59 -8.82
C ASN A 102 -20.48 -25.96 -8.65
N LEU A 103 -20.89 -26.74 -7.65
CA LEU A 103 -20.38 -28.10 -7.47
C LEU A 103 -20.70 -28.98 -8.69
N VAL A 104 -19.72 -29.73 -9.15
CA VAL A 104 -19.83 -30.71 -10.23
C VAL A 104 -20.11 -32.09 -9.63
N SER A 105 -21.18 -32.73 -10.07
CA SER A 105 -21.57 -34.05 -9.57
C SER A 105 -20.50 -35.09 -9.90
N GLY A 106 -20.10 -35.90 -8.92
CA GLY A 106 -19.07 -36.94 -9.08
C GLY A 106 -17.62 -36.44 -9.04
N ALA A 107 -17.37 -35.12 -8.96
CA ALA A 107 -16.03 -34.61 -8.77
C ALA A 107 -15.53 -34.91 -7.35
N THR A 108 -14.39 -35.60 -7.23
CA THR A 108 -13.74 -35.92 -5.95
C THR A 108 -12.90 -34.75 -5.43
N SER A 109 -12.36 -33.94 -6.33
CA SER A 109 -11.62 -32.70 -6.02
C SER A 109 -11.66 -31.72 -7.19
N TYR A 110 -11.12 -30.52 -6.97
CA TYR A 110 -10.85 -29.52 -8.01
C TYR A 110 -9.39 -29.14 -7.97
N LEU A 111 -8.75 -29.09 -9.13
CA LEU A 111 -7.44 -28.48 -9.31
C LEU A 111 -7.65 -27.01 -9.69
N LEU A 112 -7.33 -26.10 -8.77
CA LEU A 112 -7.36 -24.66 -9.00
C LEU A 112 -5.92 -24.17 -9.20
N SER A 113 -5.67 -23.46 -10.29
CA SER A 113 -4.37 -22.87 -10.61
C SER A 113 -4.50 -21.40 -10.98
N TRP A 114 -3.41 -20.64 -10.80
CA TRP A 114 -3.34 -19.26 -11.23
C TRP A 114 -1.95 -18.90 -11.73
N ARG A 115 -1.91 -17.96 -12.67
CA ARG A 115 -0.71 -17.41 -13.27
C ARG A 115 -0.95 -16.00 -13.77
N PHE A 116 0.11 -15.21 -13.91
CA PHE A 116 0.03 -14.00 -14.72
C PHE A 116 -0.40 -14.32 -16.15
N ASP A 117 -1.17 -13.43 -16.77
CA ASP A 117 -1.60 -13.58 -18.17
C ASP A 117 -0.43 -13.65 -19.16
N THR A 118 0.67 -12.97 -18.84
CA THR A 118 1.95 -13.01 -19.57
C THR A 118 2.76 -14.29 -19.36
N ALA A 119 2.47 -15.07 -18.31
CA ALA A 119 3.22 -16.28 -18.01
C ALA A 119 2.71 -17.46 -18.84
N GLN A 120 3.61 -18.18 -19.49
CA GLN A 120 3.27 -19.35 -20.33
C GLN A 120 2.92 -20.61 -19.51
N LYS A 121 3.32 -20.67 -18.23
CA LYS A 121 3.09 -21.81 -17.34
C LYS A 121 2.34 -21.38 -16.09
N GLU A 122 1.64 -22.34 -15.48
CA GLU A 122 1.01 -22.17 -14.16
C GLU A 122 2.09 -21.81 -13.13
N GLN A 123 1.86 -20.75 -12.35
CA GLN A 123 2.79 -20.35 -11.29
C GLN A 123 2.51 -21.13 -10.01
N GLN A 124 1.23 -21.27 -9.67
CA GLN A 124 0.78 -21.89 -8.44
C GLN A 124 -0.51 -22.69 -8.68
N SER A 125 -0.71 -23.74 -7.89
CA SER A 125 -1.92 -24.55 -7.91
C SER A 125 -2.22 -25.13 -6.52
N VAL A 126 -3.49 -25.49 -6.32
CA VAL A 126 -3.99 -26.12 -5.10
C VAL A 126 -5.06 -27.15 -5.49
N THR A 127 -5.09 -28.27 -4.76
CA THR A 127 -6.17 -29.26 -4.86
C THR A 127 -7.18 -29.01 -3.76
N ILE A 128 -8.45 -28.87 -4.13
CA ILE A 128 -9.54 -28.50 -3.26
C ILE A 128 -10.53 -29.68 -3.19
N PRO A 129 -11.01 -30.09 -2.01
CA PRO A 129 -11.99 -31.19 -1.91
C PRO A 129 -13.25 -30.93 -2.74
N GLY A 130 -13.82 -31.98 -3.33
CA GLY A 130 -14.98 -31.90 -4.23
C GLY A 130 -16.26 -31.34 -3.60
N SER A 131 -16.33 -31.30 -2.26
CA SER A 131 -17.42 -30.72 -1.47
C SER A 131 -17.32 -29.20 -1.29
N ILE A 132 -16.22 -28.57 -1.71
CA ILE A 132 -15.98 -27.14 -1.52
C ILE A 132 -16.28 -26.39 -2.83
N ALA A 133 -17.07 -25.32 -2.72
CA ALA A 133 -17.55 -24.52 -3.86
C ALA A 133 -16.88 -23.13 -3.96
N SER A 134 -15.92 -22.84 -3.08
CA SER A 134 -15.23 -21.55 -3.06
C SER A 134 -13.84 -21.65 -2.44
N TYR A 135 -12.92 -20.80 -2.89
CA TYR A 135 -11.56 -20.77 -2.37
C TYR A 135 -11.00 -19.35 -2.37
N GLN A 136 -10.22 -18.99 -1.34
CA GLN A 136 -9.51 -17.73 -1.28
C GLN A 136 -8.06 -17.92 -1.71
N ILE A 137 -7.71 -17.35 -2.84
CA ILE A 137 -6.34 -17.32 -3.37
C ILE A 137 -5.56 -16.24 -2.61
N PRO A 138 -4.49 -16.59 -1.89
CA PRO A 138 -3.64 -15.64 -1.18
C PRO A 138 -2.52 -15.08 -2.06
N ASP A 139 -1.79 -14.10 -1.53
CA ASP A 139 -0.49 -13.61 -2.01
C ASP A 139 -0.45 -13.22 -3.50
N LEU A 140 -1.53 -12.62 -3.97
CA LEU A 140 -1.62 -12.06 -5.31
C LEU A 140 -1.01 -10.65 -5.36
N SER A 141 -0.24 -10.36 -6.40
CA SER A 141 0.28 -9.02 -6.67
C SER A 141 -0.79 -8.15 -7.33
N LEU A 142 -1.04 -6.94 -6.81
CA LEU A 142 -1.94 -5.99 -7.46
C LEU A 142 -1.35 -5.50 -8.79
N GLY A 143 -2.22 -4.92 -9.62
CA GLY A 143 -1.89 -4.41 -10.96
C GLY A 143 -1.63 -5.48 -12.04
N HIS A 144 -1.29 -6.71 -11.66
CA HIS A 144 -1.17 -7.83 -12.59
C HIS A 144 -2.51 -8.51 -12.85
N GLN A 145 -2.73 -8.91 -14.11
CA GLN A 145 -3.86 -9.74 -14.48
C GLN A 145 -3.49 -11.20 -14.31
N TYR A 146 -4.33 -11.92 -13.57
CA TYR A 146 -4.21 -13.35 -13.38
C TYR A 146 -5.20 -14.09 -14.27
N ILE A 147 -4.74 -15.15 -14.91
CA ILE A 147 -5.60 -16.21 -15.43
C ILE A 147 -5.73 -17.24 -14.32
N ILE A 148 -6.95 -17.41 -13.83
CA ILE A 148 -7.31 -18.38 -12.81
C ILE A 148 -8.07 -19.49 -13.52
N THR A 149 -7.63 -20.73 -13.34
CA THR A 149 -8.15 -21.91 -14.02
C THR A 149 -8.60 -22.94 -13.00
N ILE A 150 -9.79 -23.49 -13.18
CA ILE A 150 -10.30 -24.60 -12.37
C ILE A 150 -10.61 -25.81 -13.26
N ARG A 151 -10.20 -27.00 -12.80
CA ARG A 151 -10.48 -28.29 -13.44
C ARG A 151 -11.09 -29.24 -12.40
N PRO A 152 -12.26 -29.86 -12.66
CA PRO A 152 -12.79 -30.88 -11.77
C PRO A 152 -11.99 -32.17 -11.94
N VAL A 153 -11.86 -32.95 -10.87
CA VAL A 153 -11.14 -34.23 -10.86
C VAL A 153 -12.12 -35.34 -10.51
N PHE A 154 -12.12 -36.41 -11.29
CA PHE A 154 -12.96 -37.59 -11.14
C PHE A 154 -12.08 -38.80 -10.87
N GLY A 155 -11.76 -39.07 -9.61
CA GLY A 155 -10.79 -40.10 -9.24
C GLY A 155 -9.39 -39.75 -9.74
N THR A 156 -8.91 -40.42 -10.79
CA THR A 156 -7.60 -40.17 -11.41
C THR A 156 -7.66 -39.31 -12.67
N GLU A 157 -8.86 -38.97 -13.15
CA GLU A 157 -9.04 -38.19 -14.37
C GLU A 157 -9.27 -36.71 -14.09
N ILE A 158 -8.66 -35.85 -14.92
CA ILE A 158 -8.82 -34.41 -14.86
C ILE A 158 -9.80 -34.00 -15.97
N GLY A 159 -10.91 -33.38 -15.57
CA GLY A 159 -11.94 -32.88 -16.47
C GLY A 159 -11.56 -31.60 -17.20
N PRO A 160 -12.48 -31.07 -18.02
CA PRO A 160 -12.23 -29.88 -18.84
C PRO A 160 -11.99 -28.63 -17.98
N GLU A 161 -11.13 -27.73 -18.50
CA GLU A 161 -10.75 -26.51 -17.80
C GLU A 161 -11.77 -25.37 -17.96
N THR A 162 -11.87 -24.55 -16.93
CA THR A 162 -12.64 -23.29 -16.95
C THR A 162 -11.76 -22.18 -16.43
N SER A 163 -11.62 -21.11 -17.22
CA SER A 163 -10.69 -20.03 -16.92
C SER A 163 -11.37 -18.67 -16.86
N ILE A 164 -10.94 -17.83 -15.92
CA ILE A 164 -11.32 -16.42 -15.83
C ILE A 164 -10.06 -15.56 -15.75
N ALA A 165 -10.13 -14.37 -16.33
CA ALA A 165 -9.08 -13.36 -16.22
C ALA A 165 -9.51 -12.28 -15.22
N LYS A 166 -8.71 -12.02 -14.19
CA LYS A 166 -9.00 -10.96 -13.21
C LYS A 166 -7.73 -10.34 -12.63
N ARG A 167 -7.77 -9.02 -12.46
CA ARG A 167 -6.82 -8.29 -11.61
C ARG A 167 -7.34 -8.25 -10.17
N PRO A 168 -6.55 -8.60 -9.15
CA PRO A 168 -6.95 -8.38 -7.77
C PRO A 168 -7.17 -6.88 -7.56
N GLY A 169 -8.21 -6.53 -6.81
CA GLY A 169 -8.65 -5.15 -6.62
C GLY A 169 -8.47 -4.68 -5.19
N CYS A 170 -8.30 -3.37 -5.02
CA CYS A 170 -8.18 -2.71 -3.73
C CYS A 170 -9.56 -2.24 -3.22
N SER A 171 -10.46 -3.18 -2.92
CA SER A 171 -11.90 -2.90 -2.72
C SER A 171 -12.28 -2.40 -1.31
N MET A 172 -11.43 -2.65 -0.31
CA MET A 172 -11.67 -2.23 1.08
C MET A 172 -10.89 -0.99 1.49
N ALA A 173 -9.96 -0.53 0.65
CA ALA A 173 -9.19 0.67 0.92
C ALA A 173 -10.07 1.92 0.94
N GLN A 174 -9.84 2.74 1.95
CA GLN A 174 -10.39 4.08 2.05
C GLN A 174 -9.19 5.01 2.24
N ALA A 175 -8.89 5.84 1.25
CA ALA A 175 -7.79 6.80 1.30
C ALA A 175 -8.15 8.10 0.59
N ASP A 176 -7.51 9.18 0.98
CA ASP A 176 -7.45 10.43 0.23
C ASP A 176 -6.08 10.49 -0.45
N ILE A 177 -6.05 10.24 -1.76
CA ILE A 177 -4.82 10.12 -2.54
C ILE A 177 -4.66 11.36 -3.40
N VAL A 178 -3.52 12.02 -3.28
CA VAL A 178 -3.14 13.13 -4.16
C VAL A 178 -1.96 12.70 -5.02
N PHE A 179 -2.14 12.73 -6.34
CA PHE A 179 -1.03 12.63 -7.29
C PHE A 179 -0.52 14.04 -7.58
N LEU A 180 0.72 14.30 -7.20
CA LEU A 180 1.42 15.54 -7.51
C LEU A 180 2.35 15.28 -8.69
N VAL A 181 1.96 15.81 -9.85
CA VAL A 181 2.50 15.42 -11.15
C VAL A 181 3.32 16.55 -11.74
N ASP A 182 4.58 16.27 -12.03
CA ASP A 182 5.47 17.17 -12.73
C ASP A 182 5.00 17.37 -14.18
N GLY A 183 4.71 18.62 -14.53
CA GLY A 183 4.29 19.07 -15.84
C GLY A 183 5.31 20.02 -16.48
N SER A 184 6.56 20.01 -16.04
CA SER A 184 7.64 20.88 -16.49
C SER A 184 8.08 20.62 -17.94
N TRP A 185 8.87 21.54 -18.50
CA TRP A 185 9.36 21.43 -19.89
C TRP A 185 10.29 20.23 -20.14
N SER A 186 10.99 19.71 -19.12
CA SER A 186 11.86 18.53 -19.25
C SER A 186 11.06 17.27 -19.58
N VAL A 187 9.84 17.16 -19.07
CA VAL A 187 8.94 16.04 -19.34
C VAL A 187 8.57 16.03 -20.83
N GLY A 188 7.99 17.14 -21.32
CA GLY A 188 7.48 17.24 -22.69
C GLY A 188 6.15 16.50 -22.92
N GLN A 189 5.37 16.98 -23.89
CA GLN A 189 4.00 16.49 -24.17
C GLN A 189 3.92 14.97 -24.35
N ALA A 190 4.81 14.38 -25.16
CA ALA A 190 4.76 12.96 -25.49
C ALA A 190 5.01 12.06 -24.27
N ASN A 191 5.86 12.49 -23.33
CA ASN A 191 6.09 11.75 -22.09
C ASN A 191 5.00 12.02 -21.07
N PHE A 192 4.43 13.23 -21.05
CA PHE A 192 3.27 13.54 -20.21
C PHE A 192 2.06 12.65 -20.56
N ASP A 193 1.86 12.29 -21.83
CA ASP A 193 0.84 11.32 -22.22
C ASP A 193 1.11 9.91 -21.66
N LYS A 194 2.38 9.52 -21.46
CA LYS A 194 2.74 8.27 -20.77
C LYS A 194 2.48 8.36 -19.27
N VAL A 195 2.72 9.52 -18.65
CA VAL A 195 2.35 9.78 -17.25
C VAL A 195 0.83 9.66 -17.07
N LYS A 196 0.03 10.23 -17.98
CA LYS A 196 -1.43 10.09 -17.99
C LYS A 196 -1.86 8.63 -18.12
N GLN A 197 -1.21 7.86 -18.98
CA GLN A 197 -1.49 6.44 -19.14
C GLN A 197 -1.12 5.64 -17.87
N PHE A 198 0.02 5.94 -17.26
CA PHE A 198 0.45 5.35 -15.99
C PHE A 198 -0.56 5.62 -14.87
N LEU A 199 -0.97 6.89 -14.69
CA LEU A 199 -2.00 7.26 -13.71
C LEU A 199 -3.33 6.57 -14.00
N PHE A 200 -3.73 6.48 -15.28
CA PHE A 200 -4.95 5.78 -15.68
C PHE A 200 -4.91 4.30 -15.26
N ASN A 201 -3.81 3.60 -15.58
CA ASN A 201 -3.65 2.19 -15.27
C ASN A 201 -3.55 1.94 -13.77
N LEU A 202 -2.79 2.77 -13.05
CA LEU A 202 -2.66 2.71 -11.59
C LEU A 202 -4.03 2.91 -10.93
N VAL A 203 -4.77 3.94 -11.33
CA VAL A 203 -6.10 4.26 -10.77
C VAL A 203 -7.17 3.23 -11.14
N SER A 204 -6.99 2.51 -12.26
CA SER A 204 -7.89 1.44 -12.66
C SER A 204 -7.95 0.27 -11.66
N GLN A 205 -7.02 0.20 -10.71
CA GLN A 205 -6.97 -0.84 -9.67
C GLN A 205 -7.95 -0.61 -8.51
N TRP A 206 -8.46 0.62 -8.31
CA TRP A 206 -9.42 0.96 -7.25
C TRP A 206 -10.86 0.95 -7.76
N SER A 207 -11.64 -0.05 -7.38
CA SER A 207 -13.03 -0.22 -7.82
C SER A 207 -14.05 0.69 -7.11
N ARG A 208 -13.70 1.24 -5.94
CA ARG A 208 -14.59 2.07 -5.12
C ARG A 208 -14.06 3.51 -5.01
N ILE A 209 -14.35 4.31 -6.01
CA ILE A 209 -14.06 5.75 -6.00
C ILE A 209 -15.22 6.52 -5.39
N GLY A 210 -14.95 7.47 -4.51
CA GLY A 210 -15.94 8.39 -3.94
C GLY A 210 -15.92 8.50 -2.41
N PRO A 211 -16.95 9.14 -1.81
CA PRO A 211 -16.92 9.57 -0.41
C PRO A 211 -16.84 8.43 0.61
N THR A 212 -17.32 7.23 0.25
CA THR A 212 -17.27 6.02 1.08
C THR A 212 -16.13 5.06 0.71
N GLY A 213 -15.28 5.43 -0.23
CA GLY A 213 -14.15 4.63 -0.72
C GLY A 213 -12.90 5.51 -0.87
N THR A 214 -12.12 5.29 -1.92
CA THR A 214 -10.94 6.11 -2.23
C THR A 214 -11.36 7.41 -2.92
N GLN A 215 -10.80 8.52 -2.49
CA GLN A 215 -10.89 9.81 -3.19
C GLN A 215 -9.53 10.13 -3.81
N VAL A 216 -9.54 10.68 -5.03
CA VAL A 216 -8.33 10.94 -5.79
C VAL A 216 -8.32 12.38 -6.27
N SER A 217 -7.21 13.06 -6.06
CA SER A 217 -6.91 14.39 -6.62
C SER A 217 -5.69 14.29 -7.52
N VAL A 218 -5.68 15.09 -8.58
CA VAL A 218 -4.47 15.37 -9.35
C VAL A 218 -4.16 16.85 -9.26
N VAL A 219 -2.92 17.15 -8.86
CA VAL A 219 -2.31 18.47 -8.91
C VAL A 219 -1.14 18.38 -9.85
N GLN A 220 -1.13 19.23 -10.87
CA GLN A 220 0.03 19.37 -11.75
C GLN A 220 0.91 20.51 -11.22
N TYR A 221 2.22 20.39 -11.31
CA TYR A 221 3.12 21.48 -10.92
C TYR A 221 4.23 21.71 -11.95
N SER A 222 4.65 22.97 -12.02
CA SER A 222 5.85 23.38 -12.73
C SER A 222 6.50 24.56 -11.98
N ASP A 223 6.40 25.78 -12.50
CA ASP A 223 6.71 27.02 -11.75
C ASP A 223 5.69 27.29 -10.64
N ALA A 224 4.44 26.87 -10.89
CA ALA A 224 3.32 26.96 -9.98
C ALA A 224 2.50 25.66 -10.01
N ALA A 225 1.82 25.37 -8.90
CA ALA A 225 0.91 24.24 -8.80
C ALA A 225 -0.50 24.62 -9.27
N SER A 226 -1.14 23.71 -10.00
CA SER A 226 -2.49 23.84 -10.54
C SER A 226 -3.32 22.64 -10.14
N ILE A 227 -4.49 22.90 -9.55
CA ILE A 227 -5.48 21.87 -9.23
C ILE A 227 -6.17 21.46 -10.52
N GLU A 228 -5.94 20.23 -10.99
CA GLU A 228 -6.71 19.70 -12.12
C GLU A 228 -8.08 19.24 -11.64
N PHE A 229 -8.13 18.63 -10.45
CA PHE A 229 -9.38 18.41 -9.71
C PHE A 229 -9.13 18.07 -8.22
N PRO A 230 -10.03 18.47 -7.31
CA PRO A 230 -9.94 18.16 -5.88
C PRO A 230 -10.43 16.73 -5.55
N LEU A 231 -10.16 16.27 -4.33
CA LEU A 231 -10.48 14.91 -3.84
C LEU A 231 -11.99 14.58 -3.97
N ASN A 232 -12.87 15.54 -3.65
CA ASN A 232 -14.32 15.33 -3.67
C ASN A 232 -14.98 15.45 -5.05
N LYS A 233 -14.20 15.59 -6.13
CA LYS A 233 -14.74 15.85 -7.47
C LYS A 233 -15.50 14.65 -8.06
N PHE A 234 -14.96 13.44 -7.94
CA PHE A 234 -15.48 12.25 -8.63
C PHE A 234 -16.06 11.21 -7.67
N ARG A 235 -17.11 10.53 -8.12
CA ARG A 235 -17.80 9.46 -7.37
C ARG A 235 -17.81 8.11 -8.09
N THR A 236 -17.22 8.05 -9.28
CA THR A 236 -17.11 6.81 -10.06
C THR A 236 -15.70 6.70 -10.61
N GLN A 237 -15.23 5.47 -10.76
CA GLN A 237 -13.94 5.20 -11.38
C GLN A 237 -13.91 5.67 -12.83
N GLN A 238 -15.01 5.46 -13.56
CA GLN A 238 -15.11 5.81 -14.98
C GLN A 238 -14.92 7.32 -15.23
N ASP A 239 -15.54 8.18 -14.42
CA ASP A 239 -15.41 9.63 -14.59
C ASP A 239 -14.00 10.12 -14.21
N LEU A 240 -13.43 9.58 -13.14
CA LEU A 240 -12.06 9.86 -12.73
C LEU A 240 -11.06 9.48 -13.83
N LEU A 241 -11.19 8.27 -14.39
CA LEU A 241 -10.34 7.78 -15.47
C LEU A 241 -10.46 8.63 -16.75
N ARG A 242 -11.67 9.12 -17.06
CA ARG A 242 -11.87 10.06 -18.18
C ARG A 242 -11.16 11.39 -17.93
N ALA A 243 -11.22 11.92 -16.71
CA ALA A 243 -10.54 13.16 -16.34
C ALA A 243 -9.01 13.03 -16.41
N ILE A 244 -8.44 11.90 -15.97
CA ILE A 244 -7.01 11.62 -16.07
C ILE A 244 -6.54 11.61 -17.53
N ARG A 245 -7.31 10.99 -18.44
CA ARG A 245 -7.01 11.03 -19.89
C ARG A 245 -7.06 12.43 -20.49
N GLY A 246 -7.84 13.33 -19.90
CA GLY A 246 -8.04 14.70 -20.36
C GLY A 246 -7.07 15.73 -19.78
N LEU A 247 -6.11 15.32 -18.93
CA LEU A 247 -5.18 16.26 -18.29
C LEU A 247 -4.39 17.06 -19.35
N PRO A 248 -4.35 18.41 -19.23
CA PRO A 248 -3.53 19.26 -20.09
C PRO A 248 -2.07 19.20 -19.64
N TYR A 249 -1.13 19.37 -20.57
CA TYR A 249 0.28 19.60 -20.26
C TYR A 249 0.53 21.10 -20.13
N ARG A 250 1.21 21.55 -19.07
CA ARG A 250 1.37 22.99 -18.78
C ARG A 250 2.74 23.57 -19.11
N GLY A 251 3.82 22.79 -19.01
CA GLY A 251 5.18 23.31 -19.10
C GLY A 251 5.55 24.21 -17.92
N GLY A 252 6.82 24.59 -17.83
CA GLY A 252 7.38 25.45 -16.77
C GLY A 252 8.65 24.86 -16.15
N GLY A 253 9.13 25.47 -15.07
CA GLY A 253 10.18 24.92 -14.19
C GLY A 253 9.70 23.77 -13.29
N THR A 254 10.46 23.45 -12.24
CA THR A 254 10.20 22.30 -11.35
C THR A 254 10.29 22.72 -9.88
N MET A 255 9.25 23.36 -9.36
CA MET A 255 9.20 23.90 -7.99
C MET A 255 8.51 22.92 -7.01
N THR A 256 9.17 21.78 -6.74
CA THR A 256 8.60 20.67 -5.95
C THR A 256 8.26 21.07 -4.51
N GLY A 257 9.08 21.89 -3.86
CA GLY A 257 8.86 22.32 -2.48
C GLY A 257 7.56 23.13 -2.33
N LYS A 258 7.41 24.17 -3.14
CA LYS A 258 6.17 24.97 -3.24
C LYS A 258 4.97 24.12 -3.63
N ALA A 259 5.14 23.14 -4.51
CA ALA A 259 4.06 22.28 -4.95
C ALA A 259 3.53 21.38 -3.82
N ILE A 260 4.42 20.83 -2.98
CA ILE A 260 4.04 20.11 -1.76
C ILE A 260 3.27 21.02 -0.81
N ASP A 261 3.77 22.24 -0.52
CA ASP A 261 3.08 23.20 0.34
C ASP A 261 1.70 23.60 -0.19
N PHE A 262 1.57 23.72 -1.51
CA PHE A 262 0.30 24.01 -2.16
C PHE A 262 -0.71 22.88 -1.94
N VAL A 263 -0.31 21.62 -2.11
CA VAL A 263 -1.16 20.46 -1.83
C VAL A 263 -1.62 20.44 -0.37
N LEU A 264 -0.72 20.75 0.58
CA LEU A 264 -1.07 20.87 2.01
C LEU A 264 -2.11 21.97 2.25
N SER A 265 -1.95 23.11 1.59
CA SER A 265 -2.77 24.31 1.84
C SER A 265 -4.14 24.26 1.18
N TYR A 266 -4.29 23.57 0.05
CA TYR A 266 -5.49 23.65 -0.78
C TYR A 266 -6.19 22.31 -1.05
N ILE A 267 -5.48 21.18 -1.02
CA ILE A 267 -6.06 19.87 -1.35
C ILE A 267 -6.30 19.00 -0.12
N PHE A 268 -5.34 18.91 0.80
CA PHE A 268 -5.54 18.25 2.09
C PHE A 268 -6.33 19.13 3.07
N GLN A 269 -7.46 19.65 2.58
CA GLN A 269 -8.40 20.51 3.27
C GLN A 269 -9.80 19.90 3.16
N ARG A 270 -10.60 20.05 4.22
CA ARG A 270 -11.99 19.54 4.24
C ARG A 270 -12.83 20.11 3.09
N SER A 271 -12.59 21.37 2.72
CA SER A 271 -13.25 22.04 1.58
C SER A 271 -12.97 21.36 0.24
N ALA A 272 -11.80 20.76 0.07
CA ALA A 272 -11.41 20.00 -1.12
C ALA A 272 -11.74 18.50 -1.03
N GLY A 273 -12.32 18.05 0.08
CA GLY A 273 -12.77 16.68 0.27
C GLY A 273 -11.99 15.85 1.27
N GLN A 274 -10.94 16.39 1.90
CA GLN A 274 -10.11 15.66 2.86
C GLN A 274 -10.95 15.15 4.06
N ARG A 275 -10.70 13.90 4.46
CA ARG A 275 -11.41 13.18 5.53
C ARG A 275 -10.45 12.84 6.65
N SER A 276 -10.60 13.48 7.80
CA SER A 276 -9.70 13.32 8.94
C SER A 276 -9.61 11.90 9.53
N GLN A 277 -10.58 11.01 9.23
CA GLN A 277 -10.61 9.63 9.71
C GLN A 277 -9.98 8.64 8.72
N VAL A 278 -9.52 9.13 7.57
CA VAL A 278 -9.02 8.35 6.44
C VAL A 278 -7.54 8.67 6.22
N PRO A 279 -6.70 7.70 5.82
CA PRO A 279 -5.30 7.95 5.45
C PRO A 279 -5.17 8.98 4.32
N ASP A 280 -4.31 9.98 4.53
CA ASP A 280 -3.89 10.94 3.50
C ASP A 280 -2.58 10.44 2.86
N LEU A 281 -2.59 10.24 1.54
CA LEU A 281 -1.43 9.76 0.77
C LEU A 281 -1.08 10.78 -0.31
N LEU A 282 0.20 11.11 -0.44
CA LEU A 282 0.72 11.96 -1.51
C LEU A 282 1.75 11.17 -2.32
N VAL A 283 1.50 11.06 -3.63
CA VAL A 283 2.36 10.37 -4.59
C VAL A 283 2.96 11.44 -5.52
N LEU A 284 4.25 11.70 -5.37
CA LEU A 284 4.99 12.61 -6.24
C LEU A 284 5.45 11.87 -7.50
N LEU A 285 5.29 12.48 -8.68
CA LEU A 285 5.88 12.02 -9.94
C LEU A 285 6.76 13.14 -10.49
N THR A 286 8.05 12.89 -10.73
CA THR A 286 9.01 13.88 -11.26
C THR A 286 10.09 13.25 -12.12
N ASP A 287 10.62 14.01 -13.08
CA ASP A 287 11.69 13.57 -13.99
C ASP A 287 13.07 14.21 -13.71
N GLY A 288 13.16 15.05 -12.66
CA GLY A 288 14.37 15.79 -12.32
C GLY A 288 14.42 16.25 -10.87
N GLY A 289 15.49 16.97 -10.51
CA GLY A 289 15.64 17.59 -9.20
C GLY A 289 14.83 18.89 -9.08
N SER A 290 14.41 19.21 -7.86
CA SER A 290 13.69 20.44 -7.53
C SER A 290 14.57 21.68 -7.68
N GLN A 291 13.97 22.78 -8.14
CA GLN A 291 14.60 24.09 -8.26
C GLN A 291 14.43 24.96 -7.01
N ASP A 292 13.64 24.50 -6.04
CA ASP A 292 13.48 25.10 -4.72
C ASP A 292 13.71 24.08 -3.60
N SER A 293 13.88 24.59 -2.37
CA SER A 293 14.12 23.72 -1.21
C SER A 293 12.87 22.94 -0.83
N ILE A 294 12.98 21.61 -0.81
CA ILE A 294 11.90 20.70 -0.43
C ILE A 294 11.82 20.43 1.08
N VAL A 295 12.87 20.73 1.84
CA VAL A 295 13.09 20.19 3.19
C VAL A 295 11.96 20.56 4.14
N ASP A 296 11.57 21.83 4.17
CA ASP A 296 10.54 22.32 5.06
C ASP A 296 9.12 21.89 4.66
N ALA A 297 8.85 21.83 3.35
CA ALA A 297 7.57 21.38 2.82
C ALA A 297 7.33 19.90 3.14
N VAL A 298 8.34 19.05 2.91
CA VAL A 298 8.33 17.64 3.26
C VAL A 298 8.17 17.44 4.77
N ARG A 299 8.91 18.21 5.59
CA ARG A 299 8.78 18.15 7.05
C ARG A 299 7.36 18.47 7.50
N ARG A 300 6.72 19.50 6.93
CA ARG A 300 5.31 19.84 7.20
C ARG A 300 4.36 18.73 6.77
N ALA A 301 4.57 18.15 5.59
CA ALA A 301 3.73 17.06 5.08
C ALA A 301 3.79 15.82 6.00
N LYS A 302 5.00 15.40 6.40
CA LYS A 302 5.20 14.29 7.34
C LYS A 302 4.59 14.60 8.71
N ALA A 303 4.78 15.81 9.22
CA ALA A 303 4.18 16.23 10.50
C ALA A 303 2.64 16.29 10.46
N ALA A 304 2.03 16.51 9.29
CA ALA A 304 0.59 16.44 9.10
C ALA A 304 0.04 15.00 9.07
N GLY A 305 0.92 13.98 9.11
CA GLY A 305 0.58 12.56 9.05
C GLY A 305 0.29 12.05 7.64
N ILE A 306 0.76 12.76 6.61
CA ILE A 306 0.59 12.35 5.21
C ILE A 306 1.65 11.31 4.87
N TYR A 307 1.23 10.20 4.28
CA TYR A 307 2.13 9.16 3.82
C TYR A 307 2.63 9.48 2.41
N LEU A 308 3.95 9.50 2.22
CA LEU A 308 4.62 10.04 1.04
C LEU A 308 5.26 8.93 0.21
N TYR A 309 4.87 8.86 -1.06
CA TYR A 309 5.47 8.06 -2.13
C TYR A 309 6.12 8.95 -3.18
N ALA A 310 7.11 8.42 -3.87
CA ALA A 310 7.76 9.12 -4.97
C ALA A 310 8.01 8.20 -6.16
N VAL A 311 7.77 8.71 -7.36
CA VAL A 311 8.09 8.09 -8.66
C VAL A 311 9.08 9.00 -9.35
N GLY A 312 10.36 8.62 -9.32
CA GLY A 312 11.41 9.27 -10.08
C GLY A 312 11.52 8.66 -11.46
N ILE A 313 11.73 9.50 -12.48
CA ILE A 313 11.87 9.09 -13.87
C ILE A 313 13.18 9.67 -14.41
N ALA A 314 13.93 8.91 -15.20
CA ALA A 314 15.13 9.37 -15.89
C ALA A 314 16.19 10.00 -14.95
N GLU A 315 16.30 11.33 -14.93
CA GLU A 315 17.33 12.10 -14.20
C GLU A 315 16.85 12.60 -12.82
N ALA A 316 15.76 12.03 -12.29
CA ALA A 316 15.26 12.37 -10.96
C ALA A 316 16.32 12.13 -9.85
N ASP A 317 16.51 13.09 -8.95
CA ASP A 317 17.50 12.99 -7.88
C ASP A 317 17.02 12.01 -6.78
N ILE A 318 17.61 10.81 -6.75
CA ILE A 318 17.25 9.78 -5.78
C ILE A 318 17.45 10.19 -4.31
N ASN A 319 18.39 11.09 -4.01
CA ASN A 319 18.59 11.60 -2.65
C ASN A 319 17.48 12.56 -2.25
N GLU A 320 17.00 13.35 -3.20
CA GLU A 320 15.81 14.19 -3.03
C GLU A 320 14.57 13.31 -2.79
N LEU A 321 14.34 12.29 -3.62
CA LEU A 321 13.22 11.37 -3.46
C LEU A 321 13.25 10.65 -2.11
N ARG A 322 14.43 10.23 -1.64
CA ARG A 322 14.62 9.66 -0.29
C ARG A 322 14.27 10.65 0.82
N THR A 323 14.57 11.93 0.62
CA THR A 323 14.18 12.97 1.59
C THR A 323 12.66 13.09 1.64
N ILE A 324 11.98 13.02 0.49
CA ILE A 324 10.53 13.19 0.35
C ILE A 324 9.75 12.05 0.98
N VAL A 325 10.05 10.80 0.63
CA VAL A 325 9.21 9.66 1.05
C VAL A 325 9.17 9.44 2.56
N THR A 326 8.08 8.85 3.05
CA THR A 326 7.91 8.57 4.49
C THR A 326 9.05 7.70 5.01
N ASP A 327 9.63 8.12 6.14
CA ASP A 327 10.76 7.49 6.83
C ASP A 327 12.05 7.31 5.99
N GLY A 328 12.11 7.92 4.80
CA GLY A 328 13.19 7.67 3.84
C GLY A 328 13.21 6.22 3.34
N ASP A 329 12.09 5.49 3.47
CA ASP A 329 12.01 4.08 3.12
C ASP A 329 12.12 3.90 1.60
N PRO A 330 13.14 3.19 1.09
CA PRO A 330 13.32 2.98 -0.33
C PRO A 330 12.16 2.21 -0.97
N ARG A 331 11.35 1.47 -0.20
CA ARG A 331 10.15 0.77 -0.70
C ARG A 331 9.03 1.73 -1.10
N ASN A 332 9.09 2.98 -0.65
CA ASN A 332 8.15 4.03 -1.03
C ASN A 332 8.61 4.79 -2.29
N ILE A 333 9.75 4.42 -2.87
CA ILE A 333 10.30 5.03 -4.09
C ILE A 333 10.19 4.03 -5.24
N VAL A 334 9.63 4.50 -6.34
CA VAL A 334 9.74 3.87 -7.66
C VAL A 334 10.72 4.68 -8.47
N TYR A 335 11.71 4.03 -9.07
CA TYR A 335 12.65 4.67 -9.98
C TYR A 335 12.56 4.03 -11.36
N ALA A 336 12.08 4.78 -12.34
CA ALA A 336 11.98 4.36 -13.72
C ALA A 336 13.13 4.95 -14.53
N GLU A 337 13.86 4.11 -15.28
CA GLU A 337 14.95 4.57 -16.15
C GLU A 337 14.47 5.57 -17.21
N ASN A 338 13.22 5.45 -17.66
CA ASN A 338 12.58 6.35 -18.60
C ASN A 338 11.05 6.20 -18.53
N PHE A 339 10.33 7.09 -19.22
CA PHE A 339 8.86 7.10 -19.22
C PHE A 339 8.20 5.85 -19.81
N ASN A 340 8.88 5.07 -20.67
CA ASN A 340 8.30 3.84 -21.21
C ASN A 340 8.28 2.72 -20.15
N SER A 341 9.22 2.76 -19.21
CA SER A 341 9.34 1.76 -18.14
C SER A 341 8.32 1.96 -17.01
N LEU A 342 7.56 3.06 -16.99
CA LEU A 342 6.56 3.33 -15.95
C LEU A 342 5.55 2.19 -15.77
N ALA A 343 5.12 1.57 -16.87
CA ALA A 343 4.12 0.52 -16.85
C ALA A 343 4.50 -0.68 -15.98
N GLN A 344 5.79 -0.97 -15.82
CA GLN A 344 6.26 -2.11 -15.03
C GLN A 344 6.07 -1.93 -13.53
N PHE A 345 5.87 -0.69 -13.06
CA PHE A 345 5.77 -0.36 -11.63
C PHE A 345 4.33 -0.14 -11.15
N GLU A 346 3.35 -0.12 -12.06
CA GLU A 346 1.94 0.11 -11.74
C GLU A 346 1.42 -0.87 -10.67
N GLY A 347 1.83 -2.14 -10.74
CA GLY A 347 1.46 -3.17 -9.76
C GLY A 347 2.09 -2.93 -8.39
N ALA A 348 3.41 -2.84 -8.33
CA ALA A 348 4.13 -2.65 -7.07
C ALA A 348 3.73 -1.34 -6.34
N LEU A 349 3.52 -0.25 -7.08
CA LEU A 349 3.05 1.01 -6.48
C LEU A 349 1.59 0.91 -6.06
N GLY A 350 0.74 0.27 -6.86
CA GLY A 350 -0.65 -0.02 -6.51
C GLY A 350 -0.76 -0.83 -5.22
N ASP A 351 0.08 -1.86 -5.07
CA ASP A 351 0.23 -2.69 -3.87
C ASP A 351 0.59 -1.85 -2.65
N ALA A 352 1.64 -1.03 -2.77
CA ALA A 352 2.12 -0.19 -1.68
C ALA A 352 1.05 0.82 -1.23
N ILE A 353 0.43 1.52 -2.18
CA ILE A 353 -0.63 2.49 -1.91
C ILE A 353 -1.84 1.79 -1.27
N CYS A 354 -2.27 0.64 -1.80
CA CYS A 354 -3.39 -0.12 -1.25
C CYS A 354 -3.13 -0.55 0.20
N THR A 355 -1.91 -1.00 0.49
CA THR A 355 -1.46 -1.36 1.83
C THR A 355 -1.59 -0.20 2.79
N SER A 356 -1.09 0.98 2.42
CA SER A 356 -1.18 2.19 3.24
C SER A 356 -2.62 2.70 3.39
N ALA A 357 -3.41 2.62 2.32
CA ALA A 357 -4.81 3.03 2.28
C ALA A 357 -5.75 2.13 3.11
N SER A 358 -5.29 0.97 3.55
CA SER A 358 -6.08 0.07 4.40
C SER A 358 -5.57 -0.01 5.83
N ARG A 359 -4.53 0.76 6.20
CA ARG A 359 -4.09 0.86 7.59
C ARG A 359 -5.18 1.54 8.41
N PRO A 360 -5.57 0.99 9.58
CA PRO A 360 -6.38 1.73 10.54
C PRO A 360 -5.64 3.02 10.87
N ASN A 361 -6.28 4.17 10.68
CA ASN A 361 -5.64 5.46 10.99
C ASN A 361 -5.18 5.45 12.45
N GLY A 362 -3.86 5.43 12.66
CA GLY A 362 -3.29 5.91 13.91
C GLY A 362 -3.78 7.34 14.10
N LYS A 363 -4.27 7.68 15.30
CA LYS A 363 -4.70 9.05 15.60
C LYS A 363 -3.57 10.01 15.18
N ARG A 364 -3.88 11.00 14.32
CA ARG A 364 -2.93 12.05 13.92
C ARG A 364 -2.17 12.51 15.17
N GLY A 365 -0.84 12.42 15.13
CA GLY A 365 0.01 12.90 16.21
C GLY A 365 -0.41 14.32 16.57
N ARG A 366 -0.50 14.64 17.87
CA ARG A 366 -0.81 16.00 18.29
C ARG A 366 0.18 16.96 17.63
N THR A 367 -0.31 18.07 17.08
CA THR A 367 0.56 19.14 16.57
C THR A 367 1.62 19.43 17.62
N GLY A 368 2.89 19.36 17.21
CA GLY A 368 4.00 19.68 18.10
C GLY A 368 3.81 21.08 18.69
N PRO A 369 4.28 21.34 19.92
CA PRO A 369 4.23 22.69 20.46
C PRO A 369 4.92 23.66 19.48
N PRO A 370 4.48 24.93 19.41
CA PRO A 370 5.19 25.96 18.67
C PRO A 370 6.69 25.92 19.00
N GLY A 371 7.53 26.15 17.98
CA GLY A 371 8.97 26.27 18.20
C GLY A 371 9.25 27.32 19.28
N ARG A 372 10.29 27.11 20.09
CA ARG A 372 10.68 28.10 21.09
C ARG A 372 11.00 29.42 20.39
N ASP A 373 10.55 30.53 20.97
CA ASP A 373 10.93 31.86 20.51
C ASP A 373 12.46 31.96 20.44
N GLY A 374 12.99 32.62 19.41
CA GLY A 374 14.43 32.83 19.26
C GLY A 374 15.00 33.60 20.47
N GLU A 375 16.26 33.34 20.81
CA GLU A 375 16.92 34.09 21.88
C GLU A 375 16.87 35.60 21.60
N ALA A 376 16.56 36.38 22.63
CA ALA A 376 16.57 37.83 22.53
C ALA A 376 17.95 38.32 22.06
N GLY A 377 17.97 39.25 21.10
CA GLY A 377 19.21 39.85 20.62
C GLY A 377 20.01 40.47 21.76
N ARG A 378 21.34 40.47 21.65
CA ARG A 378 22.20 41.07 22.68
C ARG A 378 21.88 42.56 22.83
N PRO A 379 21.76 43.09 24.06
CA PRO A 379 21.62 44.53 24.27
C PRO A 379 22.73 45.32 23.57
N GLY A 380 22.37 46.46 22.99
CA GLY A 380 23.34 47.38 22.39
C GLY A 380 24.34 47.90 23.43
N LEU A 381 25.55 48.27 22.99
CA LEU A 381 26.55 48.83 23.89
C LEU A 381 26.07 50.20 24.43
N PRO A 382 26.32 50.52 25.72
CA PRO A 382 26.05 51.84 26.28
C PRO A 382 26.71 52.95 25.46
N GLY A 383 26.03 54.07 25.27
CA GLY A 383 26.59 55.22 24.56
C GLY A 383 27.76 55.86 25.33
N PRO A 384 28.63 56.62 24.65
CA PRO A 384 29.75 57.30 25.29
C PRO A 384 29.24 58.32 26.32
N GLN A 385 29.94 58.42 27.46
CA GLN A 385 29.62 59.40 28.51
C GLN A 385 29.77 60.82 27.95
N GLY A 386 28.81 61.70 28.26
CA GLY A 386 28.83 63.08 27.79
C GLY A 386 29.97 63.92 28.41
N PRO A 387 30.35 65.04 27.78
CA PRO A 387 31.42 65.90 28.26
C PRO A 387 31.09 66.48 29.65
N GLN A 388 32.11 66.53 30.52
CA GLN A 388 32.00 67.11 31.86
C GLN A 388 31.63 68.61 31.76
N GLY A 389 30.72 69.06 32.63
CA GLY A 389 30.28 70.46 32.64
C GLY A 389 31.40 71.43 33.06
N PRO A 390 31.30 72.71 32.66
CA PRO A 390 32.31 73.71 33.00
C PRO A 390 32.39 73.95 34.51
N SER A 391 33.62 74.16 35.02
CA SER A 391 33.88 74.52 36.42
C SER A 391 33.15 75.81 36.80
N GLY A 392 32.65 75.87 38.04
CA GLY A 392 31.94 77.04 38.54
C GLY A 392 32.87 78.24 38.75
N PRO A 393 32.35 79.48 38.74
CA PRO A 393 33.15 80.67 38.93
C PRO A 393 33.80 80.70 40.33
N PRO A 394 35.03 81.25 40.45
CA PRO A 394 35.70 81.42 41.75
C PRO A 394 34.88 82.28 42.71
N GLY A 395 34.99 82.00 44.01
CA GLY A 395 34.35 82.82 45.04
C GLY A 395 34.99 84.20 45.15
N SER A 396 34.23 85.19 45.63
CA SER A 396 34.74 86.55 45.77
C SER A 396 35.89 86.63 46.78
N PRO A 397 36.93 87.46 46.52
CA PRO A 397 38.02 87.68 47.47
C PRO A 397 37.52 88.21 48.83
N GLY A 398 38.22 87.83 49.90
CA GLY A 398 37.91 88.29 51.25
C GLY A 398 38.24 89.77 51.47
N ARG A 399 37.52 90.44 52.38
CA ARG A 399 37.76 91.84 52.70
C ARG A 399 39.10 92.00 53.46
N PRO A 400 39.92 93.02 53.12
CA PRO A 400 41.14 93.33 53.87
C PRO A 400 40.86 93.64 55.34
N GLY A 401 41.83 93.35 56.22
CA GLY A 401 41.75 93.71 57.64
C GLY A 401 41.87 95.21 57.87
N VAL A 402 41.22 95.71 58.92
CA VAL A 402 41.27 97.13 59.32
C VAL A 402 42.44 97.32 60.29
N ILE A 403 43.28 98.33 60.06
CA ILE A 403 44.43 98.66 60.91
C ILE A 403 44.07 99.88 61.76
N ASP A 404 44.06 99.72 63.08
CA ASP A 404 43.89 100.80 64.06
C ASP A 404 45.23 101.03 64.78
N PRO A 405 45.75 102.26 64.87
CA PRO A 405 47.07 102.51 65.45
C PRO A 405 47.19 102.23 66.96
N ASN A 406 46.11 102.03 67.71
CA ASN A 406 46.17 101.78 69.16
C ASN A 406 45.85 100.33 69.60
N TYR A 407 45.57 99.40 68.68
CA TYR A 407 45.35 97.97 68.98
C TYR A 407 45.87 97.05 67.84
N PRO A 408 46.23 95.78 68.11
CA PRO A 408 46.61 94.84 67.05
C PRO A 408 45.50 94.67 66.00
N GLY A 409 45.82 94.93 64.74
CA GLY A 409 44.85 94.93 63.63
C GLY A 409 44.11 93.60 63.45
N LEU A 410 42.81 93.67 63.15
CA LEU A 410 41.99 92.49 62.94
C LEU A 410 42.36 91.82 61.61
N LYS A 411 42.64 90.52 61.64
CA LYS A 411 42.95 89.72 60.44
C LYS A 411 41.76 89.75 59.47
N GLY A 412 42.03 90.00 58.19
CA GLY A 412 41.01 90.05 57.14
C GLY A 412 40.21 88.74 57.03
N LEU A 413 38.97 88.84 56.60
CA LEU A 413 38.07 87.70 56.47
C LEU A 413 38.50 86.84 55.27
N LYS A 414 38.47 85.51 55.42
CA LYS A 414 38.75 84.57 54.32
C LYS A 414 37.67 84.71 53.25
N GLY A 415 38.06 84.71 51.97
CA GLY A 415 37.14 84.75 50.83
C GLY A 415 36.18 83.56 50.79
N GLU A 416 35.06 83.74 50.10
CA GLU A 416 34.03 82.71 49.99
C GLU A 416 34.48 81.54 49.10
N ARG A 417 33.92 80.35 49.36
CA ARG A 417 34.14 79.18 48.49
C ARG A 417 33.45 79.42 47.15
N GLY A 418 34.13 79.12 46.04
CA GLY A 418 33.53 79.18 44.70
C GLY A 418 32.33 78.24 44.55
N TYR A 419 31.47 78.56 43.60
CA TYR A 419 30.26 77.77 43.34
C TYR A 419 30.62 76.42 42.69
N PRO A 420 29.89 75.34 42.98
CA PRO A 420 30.04 74.07 42.27
C PRO A 420 29.86 74.26 40.75
N GLY A 421 30.58 73.48 39.96
CA GLY A 421 30.38 73.42 38.51
C GLY A 421 28.98 72.90 38.16
N ARG A 422 28.53 73.16 36.94
CA ARG A 422 27.26 72.60 36.45
C ARG A 422 27.45 71.13 36.09
N ASP A 423 26.41 70.32 36.26
CA ASP A 423 26.41 68.92 35.84
C ASP A 423 26.69 68.81 34.32
N GLY A 424 27.43 67.77 33.94
CA GLY A 424 27.71 67.47 32.54
C GLY A 424 26.45 67.11 31.75
N VAL A 425 26.52 67.21 30.42
CA VAL A 425 25.40 66.81 29.57
C VAL A 425 25.27 65.28 29.59
N PRO A 426 24.06 64.70 29.72
CA PRO A 426 23.86 63.26 29.60
C PRO A 426 24.44 62.70 28.29
N GLY A 427 25.05 61.51 28.34
CA GLY A 427 25.58 60.83 27.15
C GLY A 427 24.48 60.50 26.13
N SER A 428 24.88 60.28 24.88
CA SER A 428 23.93 59.90 23.82
C SER A 428 23.38 58.48 24.05
N PRO A 429 22.13 58.19 23.62
CA PRO A 429 21.59 56.83 23.66
C PRO A 429 22.48 55.83 22.90
N GLY A 430 22.59 54.61 23.42
CA GLY A 430 23.34 53.52 22.78
C GLY A 430 22.69 53.06 21.45
N SER A 431 23.44 52.32 20.64
CA SER A 431 22.95 51.79 19.36
C SER A 431 21.92 50.67 19.55
N VAL A 432 21.00 50.52 18.59
CA VAL A 432 20.03 49.42 18.55
C VAL A 432 20.76 48.10 18.29
N GLY A 433 20.47 47.06 19.08
CA GLY A 433 21.09 45.74 18.97
C GLY A 433 20.76 45.02 17.65
N ILE A 434 21.68 44.15 17.19
CA ILE A 434 21.56 43.42 15.92
C ILE A 434 20.86 42.06 16.16
N PRO A 435 19.92 41.63 15.30
CA PRO A 435 19.31 40.30 15.39
C PRO A 435 20.34 39.18 15.20
N VAL A 436 20.24 38.11 15.98
CA VAL A 436 21.09 36.93 15.84
C VAL A 436 20.53 36.03 14.72
N SER A 437 21.34 35.75 13.70
CA SER A 437 20.99 34.79 12.64
C SER A 437 21.25 33.38 13.15
N ASN A 438 20.19 32.58 13.35
CA ASN A 438 20.31 31.19 13.78
C ASN A 438 20.38 30.24 12.59
N THR A 439 21.54 29.59 12.41
CA THR A 439 21.67 28.34 11.68
C THR A 439 21.09 27.22 12.56
N VAL A 440 20.00 26.59 12.13
CA VAL A 440 19.29 25.58 12.94
C VAL A 440 20.07 24.26 12.92
N ALA A 441 20.52 23.80 14.10
CA ALA A 441 21.10 22.48 14.30
C ALA A 441 19.97 21.44 14.50
N SER A 442 19.95 20.41 13.64
CA SER A 442 19.06 19.25 13.75
C SER A 442 19.29 18.47 15.04
N GLY A 443 18.31 18.49 15.93
CA GLY A 443 18.25 17.64 17.11
C GLY A 443 17.86 16.21 16.74
N ARG A 444 18.83 15.29 16.86
CA ARG A 444 18.67 13.84 16.76
C ARG A 444 18.03 13.33 18.07
N ILE A 445 16.84 12.72 18.01
CA ILE A 445 16.27 12.00 19.15
C ILE A 445 16.33 10.51 18.80
N LEU A 446 17.17 9.78 19.55
CA LEU A 446 17.14 8.32 19.64
C LEU A 446 16.11 7.94 20.70
N GLY A 447 15.22 7.01 20.36
CA GLY A 447 14.19 6.44 21.23
C GLY A 447 13.30 5.51 20.45
#